data_AF-A0A7J4RLF9-F1
#
_entry.id   AF-A0A7J4RLF9-F1
#
_cell.length_a   1.000
_cell.length_b   1.000
_cell.length_c   1.000
_cell.angle_alpha   90.00
_cell.angle_beta   90.00
_cell.angle_gamma   90.00
#
_symmetry.space_group_name_H-M   'P 1'
#
loop_
_entity.id
_entity.type
_entity.pdbx_description
1 polymer ?
#
loop_
_entity_poly.entity_id
_entity_poly.type
_entity_poly.pdbx_seq_one_letter_code
_entity_poly.pdbx_strand_id
1 'polypeptide(L)'
;MVLLPDYPNRVVNEHRMRVEKAALLGLLTIIFGGAWWLWPVVDGQVEMLSRSGHVFLLFTIALLLSDLIDFGPVERSRIGIASNLSWPSLFALAGTDLTSVDEKISSALMVIIVFSLWITTKSIFGHSLATRRLRGMSSIASLAIASATMVAMDSNVYVWVLVFVSVSYTMIPDLLSKDEMHQTRKQFSTKLEEAELSMMKLRSENTGLEQPNSLLKSAREIGWKDPQKGLRIIEEAESEARRIIAISNDLEEIQSDALNSVIKSEEISNSAKSPRKAYDMGIREAELGSLREAETLFRTAKIKAENIIENWQEAYNTILEAEEKISDLSGYSAESIVSMLDSAKEALESEDPLGAIQIASNIPSHIESLSGLEVESTKSLEDAEKAVKSLEGEASPRYLEMIANSRNAYNEGNFSLSKGISDSIIRDVRESLESSNEVTRALRQRKKLESRFPKSGNWQERMNLIAQLHESSQWSDAHSELKSLTSDLSAFESELSDARELMDFVNSEWEGLTKRMDSRGIRGDNPDRASCLRSIAKAERSLAEGRIQDCLKSLGVADSLMETLRGKL
;
A
#
# COMPACT_ATOMS: atom_id res chain seq x y z
N MET A 1 65.32 -17.84 17.96
CA MET A 1 66.29 -16.88 18.54
C MET A 1 65.47 -15.77 19.18
N VAL A 2 65.37 -15.75 20.52
CA VAL A 2 64.49 -14.85 21.27
C VAL A 2 65.20 -13.50 21.38
N LEU A 3 64.71 -12.49 20.66
CA LEU A 3 65.16 -11.10 20.82
C LEU A 3 64.65 -10.59 22.18
N LEU A 4 65.56 -10.28 23.11
CA LEU A 4 65.20 -9.61 24.36
C LEU A 4 64.58 -8.23 24.04
N PRO A 5 63.58 -7.78 24.82
CA PRO A 5 62.81 -6.55 24.57
C PRO A 5 63.65 -5.26 24.49
N ASP A 6 64.88 -5.26 25.02
CA ASP A 6 65.80 -4.11 24.99
C ASP A 6 66.87 -4.16 23.89
N TYR A 7 66.95 -5.26 23.13
CA TYR A 7 67.98 -5.44 22.12
C TYR A 7 67.96 -4.37 21.00
N PRO A 8 66.79 -3.96 20.45
CA PRO A 8 66.73 -2.94 19.40
C PRO A 8 67.19 -1.56 19.92
N ASN A 9 66.74 -1.18 21.11
CA ASN A 9 67.06 0.12 21.72
C ASN A 9 68.53 0.22 22.10
N ARG A 10 69.12 -0.88 22.57
CA ARG A 10 70.55 -0.94 22.89
C ARG A 10 71.41 -0.80 21.64
N VAL A 11 71.06 -1.49 20.55
CA VAL A 11 71.76 -1.37 19.26
C VAL A 11 71.65 0.06 18.70
N VAL A 12 70.46 0.67 18.73
CA VAL A 12 70.25 2.07 18.30
C VAL A 12 71.08 3.04 19.14
N ASN A 13 71.11 2.89 20.46
CA ASN A 13 71.92 3.73 21.34
C ASN A 13 73.43 3.53 21.12
N GLU A 14 73.89 2.30 20.90
CA GLU A 14 75.29 2.01 20.55
C GLU A 14 75.68 2.60 19.19
N HIS A 15 74.75 2.66 18.22
CA HIS A 15 74.97 3.36 16.96
C HIS A 15 75.00 4.88 17.16
N ARG A 16 74.07 5.45 17.93
CA ARG A 16 74.03 6.89 18.22
C ARG A 16 75.31 7.35 18.93
N MET A 17 75.75 6.62 19.94
CA MET A 17 77.01 6.89 20.65
C MET A 17 78.24 6.81 19.73
N ARG A 18 78.25 5.91 18.74
CA ARG A 18 79.34 5.82 17.74
C ARG A 18 79.33 7.02 16.80
N VAL A 19 78.15 7.41 16.32
CA VAL A 19 77.98 8.59 15.45
C VAL A 19 78.36 9.86 16.22
N GLU A 20 77.92 10.00 17.46
CA GLU A 20 78.23 11.12 18.33
C GLU A 20 79.73 11.23 18.61
N LYS A 21 80.41 10.12 18.92
CA LYS A 21 81.88 10.10 19.07
C LYS A 21 82.60 10.49 17.78
N ALA A 22 82.14 10.00 16.63
CA ALA A 22 82.72 10.33 15.34
C ALA A 22 82.48 11.81 14.96
N ALA A 23 81.29 12.34 15.24
CA ALA A 23 80.94 13.73 15.03
C ALA A 23 81.71 14.66 15.96
N LEU A 24 81.88 14.31 17.24
CA LEU A 24 82.73 15.06 18.18
C LEU A 24 84.20 15.07 17.74
N LEU A 25 84.72 13.93 17.28
CA LEU A 25 86.06 13.84 16.73
C LEU A 25 86.20 14.70 15.47
N GLY A 26 85.22 14.64 14.57
CA GLY A 26 85.17 15.48 13.37
C GLY A 26 85.06 16.98 13.67
N LEU A 27 84.31 17.36 14.70
CA LEU A 27 84.19 18.75 15.13
C LEU A 27 85.51 19.25 15.71
N LEU A 28 86.19 18.42 16.50
CA LEU A 28 87.51 18.74 17.05
C LEU A 28 88.59 18.85 15.96
N THR A 29 88.54 18.00 14.93
CA THR A 29 89.46 18.11 13.78
C THR A 29 89.17 19.35 12.94
N ILE A 30 87.91 19.74 12.74
CA ILE A 30 87.55 20.98 12.05
C ILE A 30 88.06 22.20 12.82
N ILE A 31 87.87 22.23 14.15
CA ILE A 31 88.37 23.31 15.00
C ILE A 31 89.89 23.38 14.94
N PHE A 32 90.58 22.24 15.05
CA PHE A 32 92.04 22.18 14.96
C PHE A 32 92.55 22.62 13.59
N GLY A 33 91.90 22.18 12.51
CA GLY A 33 92.22 22.60 11.14
C GLY A 33 91.99 24.10 10.91
N GLY A 34 90.92 24.66 11.45
CA GLY A 34 90.65 26.10 11.42
C GLY A 34 91.69 26.91 12.20
N ALA A 35 92.08 26.43 13.38
CA ALA A 35 93.15 27.04 14.18
C ALA A 35 94.51 26.97 13.46
N TRP A 36 94.83 25.83 12.84
CA TRP A 36 96.01 25.66 12.01
C TRP A 36 96.02 26.61 10.81
N TRP A 37 94.88 26.76 10.14
CA TRP A 37 94.75 27.66 8.99
C TRP A 37 94.90 29.14 9.35
N LEU A 38 94.46 29.53 10.54
CA LEU A 38 94.60 30.89 11.07
C LEU A 38 95.97 31.17 11.70
N TRP A 39 96.79 30.14 11.94
CA TRP A 39 98.09 30.29 12.60
C TRP A 39 98.98 31.39 11.98
N PRO A 40 99.13 31.49 10.64
CA PRO A 40 99.95 32.54 10.03
C PRO A 40 99.41 33.97 10.20
N VAL A 41 98.11 34.13 10.50
CA VAL A 41 97.49 35.43 10.81
C VAL A 41 97.92 35.89 12.21
N VAL A 42 98.05 34.96 13.15
CA VAL A 42 98.54 35.22 14.52
C VAL A 42 100.00 35.65 14.49
N ASP A 43 100.80 35.07 13.60
CA ASP A 43 102.20 35.47 13.34
C ASP A 43 102.34 36.78 12.52
N GLY A 44 101.22 37.43 12.17
CA GLY A 44 101.19 38.71 11.44
C GLY A 44 101.60 38.62 9.96
N GLN A 45 101.67 37.42 9.38
CA GLN A 45 102.17 37.20 8.02
C GLN A 45 101.13 37.48 6.92
N VAL A 46 99.83 37.47 7.26
CA VAL A 46 98.72 37.57 6.30
C VAL A 46 97.54 38.34 6.92
N GLU A 47 96.83 39.15 6.11
CA GLU A 47 95.61 39.85 6.55
C GLU A 47 94.47 38.90 6.92
N MET A 48 93.86 39.14 8.10
CA MET A 48 92.77 38.32 8.67
C MET A 48 91.57 38.16 7.73
N LEU A 49 91.22 39.21 6.96
CA LEU A 49 90.03 39.22 6.10
C LEU A 49 90.15 38.21 4.94
N SER A 50 91.34 38.00 4.40
CA SER A 50 91.57 37.08 3.28
C SER A 50 91.36 35.61 3.66
N ARG A 51 91.59 35.25 4.94
CA ARG A 51 91.47 33.87 5.44
C ARG A 51 90.18 33.59 6.21
N SER A 52 89.47 34.62 6.68
CA SER A 52 88.25 34.45 7.49
C SER A 52 87.15 33.70 6.74
N GLY A 53 87.00 33.88 5.43
CA GLY A 53 85.99 33.18 4.62
C GLY A 53 86.06 31.65 4.69
N HIS A 54 87.27 31.09 4.66
CA HIS A 54 87.48 29.63 4.75
C HIS A 54 87.13 29.10 6.15
N VAL A 55 87.38 29.90 7.19
CA VAL A 55 87.05 29.56 8.57
C VAL A 55 85.53 29.60 8.79
N PHE A 56 84.84 30.59 8.24
CA PHE A 56 83.37 30.61 8.25
C PHE A 56 82.78 29.37 7.58
N LEU A 57 83.35 28.91 6.46
CA LEU A 57 82.95 27.69 5.76
C LEU A 57 83.20 26.44 6.63
N LEU A 58 84.34 26.35 7.31
CA LEU A 58 84.61 25.26 8.24
C LEU A 58 83.60 25.22 9.40
N PHE A 59 83.21 26.38 9.94
CA PHE A 59 82.17 26.46 10.98
C PHE A 59 80.78 26.06 10.46
N THR A 60 80.40 26.41 9.23
CA THR A 60 79.11 25.96 8.67
C THR A 60 79.09 24.45 8.43
N ILE A 61 80.21 23.85 8.03
CA ILE A 61 80.35 22.37 7.95
C ILE A 61 80.25 21.74 9.34
N ALA A 62 80.82 22.36 10.39
CA ALA A 62 80.72 21.85 11.76
C ALA A 62 79.26 21.86 12.28
N LEU A 63 78.45 22.86 11.90
CA LEU A 63 77.02 22.87 12.23
C LEU A 63 76.27 21.74 11.54
N LEU A 64 76.56 21.47 10.26
CA LEU A 64 75.98 20.34 9.52
C LEU A 64 76.41 18.98 10.08
N LEU A 65 77.57 18.90 10.74
CA LEU A 65 78.02 17.69 11.42
C LEU A 65 77.15 17.34 12.63
N SER A 66 76.58 18.33 13.32
CA SER A 66 75.62 18.12 14.41
C SER A 66 74.30 17.54 13.90
N ASP A 67 73.83 17.97 12.72
CA ASP A 67 72.62 17.44 12.09
C ASP A 67 72.74 15.92 11.77
N LEU A 68 73.97 15.41 11.63
CA LEU A 68 74.24 13.99 11.40
C LEU A 68 74.01 13.12 12.65
N ILE A 69 74.00 13.71 13.85
CA ILE A 69 73.84 13.01 15.13
C ILE A 69 72.35 12.70 15.42
N ASP A 70 71.47 13.68 15.21
CA ASP A 70 70.03 13.52 15.50
C ASP A 70 69.23 12.99 14.28
N PHE A 71 69.71 13.24 13.06
CA PHE A 71 69.24 12.66 11.79
C PHE A 71 67.72 12.45 11.63
N GLY A 72 66.93 13.44 12.09
CA GLY A 72 65.48 13.50 11.96
C GLY A 72 64.99 14.01 10.60
N PRO A 73 63.67 14.21 10.41
CA PRO A 73 63.11 14.63 9.12
C PRO A 73 63.63 15.98 8.63
N VAL A 74 63.84 16.95 9.53
CA VAL A 74 64.32 18.30 9.19
C VAL A 74 65.82 18.27 8.90
N GLU A 75 66.58 17.58 9.74
CA GLU A 75 68.03 17.41 9.65
C GLU A 75 68.40 16.67 8.35
N ARG A 76 67.66 15.62 7.99
CA ARG A 76 67.80 14.91 6.71
C ARG A 76 67.58 15.84 5.52
N SER A 77 66.55 16.70 5.56
CA SER A 77 66.29 17.65 4.48
C SER A 77 67.44 18.66 4.35
N ARG A 78 67.98 19.18 5.45
CA ARG A 78 69.13 20.11 5.45
C ARG A 78 70.38 19.46 4.90
N ILE A 79 70.75 18.27 5.39
CA ILE A 79 71.91 17.51 4.90
C ILE A 79 71.74 17.18 3.41
N GLY A 80 70.54 16.75 3.00
CA GLY A 80 70.25 16.45 1.61
C GLY A 80 70.38 17.67 0.70
N ILE A 81 69.83 18.83 1.09
CA ILE A 81 69.94 20.08 0.32
C ILE A 81 71.40 20.54 0.27
N ALA A 82 72.10 20.59 1.40
CA ALA A 82 73.50 21.01 1.47
C ALA A 82 74.40 20.11 0.60
N SER A 83 74.17 18.79 0.66
CA SER A 83 74.88 17.82 -0.18
C SER A 83 74.57 18.04 -1.66
N ASN A 84 73.29 18.24 -2.03
CA ASN A 84 72.88 18.50 -3.42
C ASN A 84 73.46 19.80 -3.97
N LEU A 85 73.57 20.82 -3.11
CA LEU A 85 74.08 22.13 -3.46
C LEU A 85 75.60 22.11 -3.71
N SER A 86 76.32 21.32 -2.93
CA SER A 86 77.79 21.33 -2.89
C SER A 86 78.45 20.42 -3.91
N TRP A 87 77.86 19.26 -4.24
CA TRP A 87 78.53 18.28 -5.11
C TRP A 87 78.85 18.81 -6.52
N PRO A 88 78.02 19.62 -7.20
CA PRO A 88 78.34 20.11 -8.54
C PRO A 88 79.50 21.09 -8.56
N SER A 89 79.62 21.93 -7.53
CA SER A 89 80.74 22.86 -7.37
C SER A 89 82.04 22.13 -7.02
N LEU A 90 81.97 21.10 -6.17
CA LEU A 90 83.13 20.24 -5.90
C LEU A 90 83.57 19.45 -7.14
N PHE A 91 82.61 19.10 -7.99
CA PHE A 91 82.89 18.43 -9.25
C PHE A 91 83.54 19.36 -10.28
N ALA A 92 83.09 20.61 -10.35
CA ALA A 92 83.77 21.66 -11.11
C ALA A 92 85.21 21.87 -10.64
N LEU A 93 85.43 21.96 -9.32
CA LEU A 93 86.75 22.08 -8.69
C LEU A 93 87.67 20.89 -9.00
N ALA A 94 87.12 19.67 -9.09
CA ALA A 94 87.90 18.49 -9.42
C ALA A 94 88.40 18.49 -10.88
N GLY A 95 87.73 19.23 -11.77
CA GLY A 95 88.03 19.26 -13.20
C GLY A 95 89.11 20.27 -13.63
N THR A 96 89.68 21.04 -12.70
CA THR A 96 90.68 22.08 -13.03
C THR A 96 92.05 21.51 -13.35
N ASP A 97 92.94 22.35 -13.86
CA ASP A 97 94.23 21.93 -14.45
C ASP A 97 95.02 20.95 -13.57
N LEU A 98 95.34 19.78 -14.13
CA LEU A 98 95.97 18.63 -13.46
C LEU A 98 97.46 18.53 -13.80
N THR A 99 98.22 19.58 -13.47
CA THR A 99 99.62 19.71 -13.87
C THR A 99 100.56 18.90 -12.98
N SER A 100 100.33 18.87 -11.67
CA SER A 100 101.16 18.16 -10.69
C SER A 100 100.58 16.80 -10.27
N VAL A 101 101.43 15.92 -9.72
CA VAL A 101 101.00 14.62 -9.15
C VAL A 101 100.06 14.85 -7.96
N ASP A 102 100.32 15.87 -7.16
CA ASP A 102 99.51 16.22 -5.99
C ASP A 102 98.13 16.75 -6.40
N GLU A 103 98.04 17.55 -7.47
CA GLU A 103 96.75 17.98 -8.06
C GLU A 103 95.92 16.81 -8.57
N LYS A 104 96.54 15.79 -9.17
CA LYS A 104 95.86 14.57 -9.63
C LYS A 104 95.29 13.76 -8.47
N ILE A 105 96.04 13.63 -7.38
CA ILE A 105 95.57 12.95 -6.17
C ILE A 105 94.41 13.73 -5.53
N SER A 106 94.52 15.06 -5.46
CA SER A 106 93.48 15.94 -4.93
C SER A 106 92.18 15.85 -5.74
N SER A 107 92.27 15.92 -7.07
CA SER A 107 91.13 15.77 -7.98
C SER A 107 90.45 14.40 -7.79
N ALA A 108 91.21 13.31 -7.70
CA ALA A 108 90.66 11.97 -7.47
C ALA A 108 89.89 11.88 -6.14
N LEU A 109 90.42 12.47 -5.06
CA LEU A 109 89.72 12.55 -3.77
C LEU A 109 88.44 13.38 -3.85
N MET A 110 88.48 14.51 -4.56
CA MET A 110 87.29 15.35 -4.76
C MET A 110 86.19 14.62 -5.52
N VAL A 111 86.53 13.84 -6.54
CA VAL A 111 85.55 13.00 -7.27
C VAL A 111 84.92 11.95 -6.35
N ILE A 112 85.68 11.34 -5.44
CA ILE A 112 85.14 10.38 -4.45
C ILE A 112 84.14 11.10 -3.53
N ILE A 113 84.47 12.30 -3.06
CA ILE A 113 83.58 13.12 -2.22
C ILE A 113 82.31 13.48 -2.98
N VAL A 114 82.43 13.94 -4.23
CA VAL A 114 81.30 14.24 -5.12
C VAL A 114 80.35 13.05 -5.22
N PHE A 115 80.89 11.85 -5.45
CA PHE A 115 80.09 10.64 -5.54
C PHE A 115 79.37 10.31 -4.22
N SER A 116 80.05 10.49 -3.09
CA SER A 116 79.46 10.26 -1.77
C SER A 116 78.30 11.23 -1.45
N LEU A 117 78.45 12.51 -1.80
CA LEU A 117 77.43 13.54 -1.61
C LEU A 117 76.22 13.28 -2.54
N TRP A 118 76.49 12.87 -3.78
CA TRP A 118 75.44 12.49 -4.72
C TRP A 118 74.64 11.27 -4.23
N ILE A 119 75.31 10.21 -3.76
CA ILE A 119 74.65 9.02 -3.19
C ILE A 119 73.78 9.43 -2.00
N THR A 120 74.30 10.25 -1.11
CA THR A 120 73.59 10.70 0.10
C THR A 120 72.33 11.47 -0.29
N THR A 121 72.45 12.39 -1.25
CA THR A 121 71.32 13.16 -1.78
C THR A 121 70.26 12.25 -2.41
N LYS A 122 70.70 11.23 -3.17
CA LYS A 122 69.80 10.25 -3.79
C LYS A 122 69.08 9.38 -2.77
N SER A 123 69.78 8.95 -1.72
CA SER A 123 69.19 8.16 -0.65
C SER A 123 68.15 8.96 0.15
N ILE A 124 68.42 10.23 0.45
CA ILE A 124 67.54 11.06 1.26
C ILE A 124 66.26 11.44 0.49
N PHE A 125 66.39 11.86 -0.77
CA PHE A 125 65.27 12.40 -1.53
C PHE A 125 64.59 11.41 -2.48
N GLY A 126 65.05 10.16 -2.57
CA GLY A 126 64.56 9.17 -3.53
C GLY A 126 63.17 8.60 -3.25
N HIS A 127 62.61 8.78 -2.06
CA HIS A 127 61.45 8.01 -1.59
C HIS A 127 60.07 8.53 -2.02
N SER A 128 59.90 9.83 -2.26
CA SER A 128 58.59 10.41 -2.62
C SER A 128 58.69 11.35 -3.82
N LEU A 129 57.56 11.58 -4.51
CA LEU A 129 57.49 12.53 -5.61
C LEU A 129 57.87 13.95 -5.16
N ALA A 130 57.38 14.38 -4.00
CA ALA A 130 57.64 15.70 -3.45
C ALA A 130 59.14 15.89 -3.13
N THR A 131 59.77 14.89 -2.51
CA THR A 131 61.21 14.94 -2.19
C THR A 131 62.08 14.90 -3.44
N ARG A 132 61.70 14.12 -4.45
CA ARG A 132 62.39 14.12 -5.74
C ARG A 132 62.31 15.47 -6.43
N ARG A 133 61.13 16.11 -6.46
CA ARG A 133 60.98 17.47 -7.00
C ARG A 133 61.79 18.50 -6.23
N LEU A 134 61.86 18.40 -4.89
CA LEU A 134 62.72 19.25 -4.06
C LEU A 134 64.20 19.08 -4.41
N ARG A 135 64.65 17.84 -4.65
CA ARG A 135 66.00 17.56 -5.16
C ARG A 135 66.22 18.21 -6.54
N GLY A 136 65.29 18.03 -7.47
CA GLY A 136 65.35 18.68 -8.79
C GLY A 136 65.43 20.21 -8.71
N MET A 137 64.64 20.85 -7.85
CA MET A 137 64.67 22.30 -7.65
C MET A 137 65.98 22.78 -7.01
N SER A 138 66.47 22.08 -5.98
CA SER A 138 67.77 22.42 -5.37
C SER A 138 68.95 22.16 -6.31
N SER A 139 68.82 21.24 -7.28
CA SER A 139 69.81 21.01 -8.33
C SER A 139 69.91 22.18 -9.33
N ILE A 140 68.85 22.99 -9.49
CA ILE A 140 68.93 24.22 -10.28
C ILE A 140 69.82 25.24 -9.57
N ALA A 141 69.62 25.41 -8.25
CA ALA A 141 70.44 26.29 -7.44
C ALA A 141 71.91 25.82 -7.41
N SER A 142 72.14 24.50 -7.35
CA SER A 142 73.49 23.93 -7.36
C SER A 142 74.20 24.16 -8.70
N LEU A 143 73.47 24.09 -9.82
CA LEU A 143 74.02 24.38 -11.14
C LEU A 143 74.46 25.85 -11.27
N ALA A 144 73.71 26.78 -10.67
CA ALA A 144 74.07 28.19 -10.65
C ALA A 144 75.38 28.42 -9.87
N ILE A 145 75.53 27.79 -8.70
CA ILE A 145 76.75 27.89 -7.88
C ILE A 145 77.93 27.22 -8.60
N ALA A 146 77.73 26.06 -9.22
CA ALA A 146 78.76 25.39 -10.01
C ALA A 146 79.23 26.24 -11.20
N SER A 147 78.29 26.92 -11.87
CA SER A 147 78.61 27.85 -12.95
C SER A 147 79.45 29.02 -12.44
N ALA A 148 79.09 29.61 -11.30
CA ALA A 148 79.88 30.67 -10.67
C ALA A 148 81.30 30.19 -10.30
N THR A 149 81.45 28.97 -9.77
CA THR A 149 82.77 28.40 -9.47
C THR A 149 83.60 28.17 -10.73
N MET A 150 83.01 27.67 -11.81
CA MET A 150 83.74 27.44 -13.08
C MET A 150 84.17 28.75 -13.74
N VAL A 151 83.37 29.83 -13.62
CA VAL A 151 83.76 31.18 -14.06
C VAL A 151 84.93 31.71 -13.22
N ALA A 152 84.87 31.55 -11.89
CA ALA A 152 85.91 32.04 -11.00
C ALA A 152 87.27 31.35 -11.20
N MET A 153 87.26 30.10 -11.68
CA MET A 153 88.47 29.29 -11.90
C MET A 153 88.98 29.28 -13.34
N ASP A 154 88.39 30.06 -14.25
CA ASP A 154 88.69 30.06 -15.69
C ASP A 154 88.75 28.63 -16.27
N SER A 155 87.76 27.79 -15.90
CA SER A 155 87.75 26.36 -16.23
C SER A 155 87.55 26.09 -17.71
N ASN A 156 88.24 25.07 -18.24
CA ASN A 156 88.09 24.63 -19.63
C ASN A 156 86.64 24.26 -19.99
N VAL A 157 86.22 24.56 -21.22
CA VAL A 157 84.91 24.21 -21.79
C VAL A 157 84.56 22.73 -21.62
N TYR A 158 85.54 21.82 -21.63
CA TYR A 158 85.27 20.39 -21.36
C TYR A 158 84.70 20.14 -19.96
N VAL A 159 85.15 20.89 -18.94
CA VAL A 159 84.66 20.79 -17.55
C VAL A 159 83.23 21.32 -17.46
N TRP A 160 82.94 22.43 -18.14
CA TRP A 160 81.60 22.98 -18.27
C TRP A 160 80.62 21.93 -18.82
N VAL A 161 80.94 21.33 -19.96
CA VAL A 161 80.09 20.30 -20.58
C VAL A 161 79.89 19.13 -19.62
N LEU A 162 80.94 18.67 -18.97
CA LEU A 162 80.91 17.52 -18.08
C LEU A 162 80.02 17.76 -16.84
N VAL A 163 80.17 18.91 -16.17
CA VAL A 163 79.33 19.30 -15.01
C VAL A 163 77.87 19.49 -15.42
N PHE A 164 77.60 20.21 -16.52
CA PHE A 164 76.23 20.44 -16.99
C PHE A 164 75.51 19.14 -17.36
N VAL A 165 76.19 18.23 -18.05
CA VAL A 165 75.62 16.91 -18.39
C VAL A 165 75.34 16.09 -17.13
N SER A 166 76.27 16.03 -16.18
CA SER A 166 76.09 15.28 -14.94
C SER A 166 74.95 15.82 -14.08
N VAL A 167 74.84 17.14 -13.90
CA VAL A 167 73.73 17.74 -13.15
C VAL A 167 72.40 17.53 -13.88
N SER A 168 72.34 17.78 -15.19
CA SER A 168 71.12 17.62 -15.99
C SER A 168 70.60 16.18 -15.99
N TYR A 169 71.50 15.19 -16.07
CA TYR A 169 71.16 13.78 -16.01
C TYR A 169 70.41 13.40 -14.72
N THR A 170 70.73 14.07 -13.61
CA THR A 170 70.09 13.82 -12.31
C THR A 170 68.85 14.69 -12.08
N MET A 171 68.87 15.94 -12.54
CA MET A 171 67.85 16.95 -12.31
C MET A 171 66.58 16.72 -13.16
N ILE A 172 66.74 16.43 -14.46
CA ILE A 172 65.62 16.34 -15.41
C ILE A 172 64.63 15.23 -15.02
N PRO A 173 65.05 13.98 -14.70
CA PRO A 173 64.13 12.92 -14.31
C PRO A 173 63.35 13.21 -13.02
N ASP A 174 63.91 14.04 -12.14
CA ASP A 174 63.25 14.41 -10.88
C ASP A 174 62.20 15.50 -11.07
N LEU A 175 62.50 16.52 -11.88
CA LEU A 175 61.54 17.58 -12.20
C LEU A 175 60.36 17.06 -13.02
N LEU A 176 60.62 16.15 -13.96
CA LEU A 176 59.60 15.57 -14.85
C LEU A 176 58.91 14.33 -14.27
N SER A 177 59.21 13.97 -13.02
CA SER A 177 58.57 12.84 -12.36
C SER A 177 57.05 13.06 -12.25
N LYS A 178 56.30 12.04 -12.66
CA LYS A 178 54.82 12.02 -12.67
C LYS A 178 54.32 11.18 -11.51
N ASP A 179 53.12 11.52 -11.04
CA ASP A 179 52.35 10.71 -10.09
C ASP A 179 51.96 9.36 -10.74
N GLU A 180 51.82 8.31 -9.94
CA GLU A 180 51.50 6.95 -10.40
C GLU A 180 50.15 6.93 -11.15
N MET A 181 49.18 7.73 -10.71
CA MET A 181 47.84 7.84 -11.32
C MET A 181 47.71 8.91 -12.40
N HIS A 182 48.81 9.46 -12.92
CA HIS A 182 48.77 10.58 -13.88
C HIS A 182 47.94 10.26 -15.14
N GLN A 183 48.06 9.05 -15.69
CA GLN A 183 47.30 8.67 -16.89
C GLN A 183 45.79 8.64 -16.61
N THR A 184 45.38 8.07 -15.47
CA THR A 184 43.96 8.00 -15.08
C THR A 184 43.38 9.38 -14.78
N ARG A 185 44.16 10.28 -14.15
CA ARG A 185 43.76 11.69 -13.96
C ARG A 185 43.53 12.41 -15.28
N LYS A 186 44.40 12.16 -16.28
CA LYS A 186 44.23 12.74 -17.62
C LYS A 186 42.96 12.23 -18.30
N GLN A 187 42.73 10.92 -18.26
CA GLN A 187 41.50 10.30 -18.78
C GLN A 187 40.24 10.85 -18.10
N PHE A 188 40.28 10.99 -16.77
CA PHE A 188 39.20 11.58 -16.00
C PHE A 188 38.91 13.02 -16.45
N SER A 189 39.94 13.87 -16.59
CA SER A 189 39.78 15.25 -17.05
C SER A 189 39.10 15.34 -18.41
N THR A 190 39.57 14.54 -19.39
CA THR A 190 38.97 14.53 -20.74
C THR A 190 37.53 14.02 -20.72
N LYS A 191 37.26 12.97 -19.93
CA LYS A 191 35.91 12.40 -19.82
C LYS A 191 34.93 13.34 -19.12
N LEU A 192 35.38 14.05 -18.09
CA LEU A 192 34.58 15.04 -17.40
C LEU A 192 34.19 16.19 -18.34
N GLU A 193 35.13 16.72 -19.13
CA GLU A 193 34.85 17.77 -20.10
C GLU A 193 33.86 17.30 -21.20
N GLU A 194 34.06 16.10 -21.74
CA GLU A 194 33.14 15.49 -22.71
C GLU A 194 31.73 15.35 -22.14
N ALA A 195 31.61 14.84 -20.91
CA ALA A 195 30.33 14.59 -20.24
C ALA A 195 29.62 15.89 -19.83
N GLU A 196 30.35 16.91 -19.38
CA GLU A 196 29.77 18.21 -19.05
C GLU A 196 29.25 18.93 -20.30
N LEU A 197 30.00 18.87 -21.41
CA LEU A 197 29.58 19.46 -22.68
C LEU A 197 28.36 18.74 -23.27
N SER A 198 28.33 17.40 -23.21
CA SER A 198 27.16 16.64 -23.66
C SER A 198 25.94 16.94 -22.79
N MET A 199 26.09 17.01 -21.46
CA MET A 199 25.01 17.35 -20.53
C MET A 199 24.44 18.75 -20.78
N MET A 200 25.29 19.74 -21.11
CA MET A 200 24.82 21.08 -21.45
C MET A 200 23.93 21.09 -22.70
N LYS A 201 24.32 20.34 -23.75
CA LYS A 201 23.51 20.20 -24.98
C LYS A 201 22.19 19.49 -24.69
N LEU A 202 22.23 18.40 -23.94
CA LEU A 202 21.04 17.63 -23.60
C LEU A 202 20.04 18.45 -22.78
N ARG A 203 20.52 19.30 -21.87
CA ARG A 203 19.68 20.23 -21.07
C ARG A 203 19.06 21.36 -21.88
N SER A 204 19.60 21.71 -23.05
CA SER A 204 18.93 22.68 -23.92
C SER A 204 17.73 22.09 -24.67
N GLU A 205 17.68 20.76 -24.79
CA GLU A 205 16.67 20.05 -25.56
C GLU A 205 15.67 19.29 -24.67
N ASN A 206 16.07 18.89 -23.45
CA ASN A 206 15.28 18.01 -22.58
C ASN A 206 15.17 18.54 -21.14
N THR A 207 14.07 18.22 -20.47
CA THR A 207 13.84 18.46 -19.03
C THR A 207 14.26 17.25 -18.18
N GLY A 208 14.36 17.42 -16.86
CA GLY A 208 14.60 16.30 -15.92
C GLY A 208 16.06 15.87 -15.69
N LEU A 209 17.05 16.52 -16.33
CA LEU A 209 18.47 16.15 -16.22
C LEU A 209 19.21 16.69 -14.97
N GLU A 210 18.49 17.16 -13.95
CA GLU A 210 19.10 17.72 -12.73
C GLU A 210 19.86 16.67 -11.90
N GLN A 211 19.34 15.44 -11.82
CA GLN A 211 20.01 14.35 -11.12
C GLN A 211 21.33 13.93 -11.80
N PRO A 212 21.36 13.62 -13.12
CA PRO A 212 22.62 13.41 -13.85
C PRO A 212 23.63 14.57 -13.69
N ASN A 213 23.16 15.81 -13.72
CA ASN A 213 24.01 16.98 -13.53
C ASN A 213 24.60 17.06 -12.10
N SER A 214 23.81 16.71 -11.09
CA SER A 214 24.29 16.59 -9.71
C SER A 214 25.37 15.51 -9.57
N LEU A 215 25.21 14.38 -10.27
CA LEU A 215 26.24 13.33 -10.32
C LEU A 215 27.53 13.84 -10.97
N LEU A 216 27.46 14.60 -12.07
CA LEU A 216 28.65 15.20 -12.68
C LEU A 216 29.37 16.18 -11.74
N LYS A 217 28.64 17.00 -10.97
CA LYS A 217 29.24 17.86 -9.94
C LYS A 217 29.96 17.04 -8.87
N SER A 218 29.34 15.96 -8.40
CA SER A 218 29.95 15.03 -7.44
C SER A 218 31.21 14.35 -8.02
N ALA A 219 31.15 13.93 -9.29
CA ALA A 219 32.29 13.37 -10.01
C ALA A 219 33.46 14.37 -10.08
N ARG A 220 33.18 15.65 -10.34
CA ARG A 220 34.17 16.72 -10.33
C ARG A 220 34.84 16.88 -8.98
N GLU A 221 34.09 16.87 -7.87
CA GLU A 221 34.65 17.04 -6.52
C GLU A 221 35.51 15.85 -6.07
N ILE A 222 35.07 14.62 -6.39
CA ILE A 222 35.70 13.38 -5.92
C ILE A 222 36.83 12.94 -6.87
N GLY A 223 36.66 13.11 -8.18
CA GLY A 223 37.53 12.56 -9.21
C GLY A 223 38.95 13.13 -9.25
N TRP A 224 39.15 14.35 -8.75
CA TRP A 224 40.50 14.92 -8.56
C TRP A 224 41.25 14.30 -7.37
N LYS A 225 40.59 13.59 -6.46
CA LYS A 225 41.26 12.82 -5.40
C LYS A 225 41.38 11.35 -5.81
N ASP A 226 40.28 10.78 -6.29
CA ASP A 226 40.16 9.40 -6.75
C ASP A 226 39.62 9.36 -8.19
N PRO A 227 40.51 9.30 -9.21
CA PRO A 227 40.12 9.33 -10.61
C PRO A 227 39.26 8.14 -11.04
N GLN A 228 39.46 6.96 -10.45
CA GLN A 228 38.69 5.76 -10.80
C GLN A 228 37.24 5.89 -10.34
N LYS A 229 37.04 6.38 -9.12
CA LYS A 229 35.69 6.66 -8.60
C LYS A 229 35.02 7.78 -9.39
N GLY A 230 35.76 8.84 -9.74
CA GLY A 230 35.25 9.92 -10.59
C GLY A 230 34.75 9.43 -11.94
N LEU A 231 35.50 8.55 -12.62
CA LEU A 231 35.11 7.95 -13.90
C LEU A 231 33.82 7.13 -13.79
N ARG A 232 33.64 6.35 -12.72
CA ARG A 232 32.40 5.57 -12.50
C ARG A 232 31.17 6.47 -12.32
N ILE A 233 31.32 7.56 -11.57
CA ILE A 233 30.20 8.51 -11.36
C ILE A 233 29.83 9.22 -12.68
N ILE A 234 30.83 9.53 -13.53
CA ILE A 234 30.56 10.06 -14.88
C ILE A 234 29.75 9.05 -15.70
N GLU A 235 30.15 7.78 -15.71
CA GLU A 235 29.44 6.72 -16.43
C GLU A 235 28.00 6.53 -15.94
N GLU A 236 27.79 6.59 -14.62
CA GLU A 236 26.46 6.55 -14.00
C GLU A 236 25.60 7.76 -14.41
N ALA A 237 26.18 8.96 -14.38
CA ALA A 237 25.51 10.18 -14.81
C ALA A 237 25.09 10.11 -16.29
N GLU A 238 25.98 9.65 -17.17
CA GLU A 238 25.66 9.46 -18.58
C GLU A 238 24.59 8.39 -18.82
N SER A 239 24.63 7.30 -18.07
CA SER A 239 23.64 6.23 -18.14
C SER A 239 22.25 6.72 -17.74
N GLU A 240 22.16 7.45 -16.63
CA GLU A 240 20.89 8.01 -16.16
C GLU A 240 20.36 9.06 -17.14
N ALA A 241 21.22 9.91 -17.70
CA ALA A 241 20.82 10.86 -18.73
C ALA A 241 20.26 10.16 -19.98
N ARG A 242 20.92 9.10 -20.46
CA ARG A 242 20.43 8.30 -21.60
C ARG A 242 19.05 7.70 -21.32
N ARG A 243 18.82 7.21 -20.11
CA ARG A 243 17.52 6.66 -19.69
C ARG A 243 16.42 7.72 -19.67
N ILE A 244 16.71 8.91 -19.13
CA ILE A 244 15.76 10.02 -19.09
C ILE A 244 15.39 10.47 -20.50
N ILE A 245 16.37 10.57 -21.41
CA ILE A 245 16.12 10.93 -22.81
C ILE A 245 15.24 9.89 -23.51
N ALA A 246 15.51 8.59 -23.29
CA ALA A 246 14.68 7.53 -23.85
C ALA A 246 13.22 7.65 -23.38
N ILE A 247 13.01 7.89 -22.07
CA ILE A 247 11.67 8.12 -21.51
C ILE A 247 11.02 9.37 -22.11
N SER A 248 11.78 10.45 -22.32
CA SER A 248 11.27 11.69 -22.92
C SER A 248 10.80 11.47 -24.35
N ASN A 249 11.57 10.74 -25.16
CA ASN A 249 11.18 10.40 -26.53
C ASN A 249 9.91 9.52 -26.57
N ASP A 250 9.85 8.50 -25.71
CA ASP A 250 8.66 7.64 -25.60
C ASP A 250 7.44 8.45 -25.14
N LEU A 251 7.66 9.44 -24.26
CA LEU A 251 6.61 10.33 -23.76
C LEU A 251 6.03 11.21 -24.88
N GLU A 252 6.86 11.72 -25.79
CA GLU A 252 6.38 12.51 -26.95
C GLU A 252 5.46 11.68 -27.86
N GLU A 253 5.80 10.40 -28.10
CA GLU A 253 4.95 9.50 -28.87
C GLU A 253 3.60 9.30 -28.18
N ILE A 254 3.61 9.00 -26.88
CA ILE A 254 2.39 8.84 -26.06
C ILE A 254 1.57 10.12 -26.02
N GLN A 255 2.22 11.28 -25.89
CA GLN A 255 1.57 12.59 -25.89
C GLN A 255 0.86 12.83 -27.23
N SER A 256 1.52 12.54 -28.36
CA SER A 256 0.94 12.74 -29.68
C SER A 256 -0.27 11.84 -29.93
N ASP A 257 -0.20 10.59 -29.50
CA ASP A 257 -1.29 9.62 -29.62
C ASP A 257 -2.47 9.98 -28.71
N ALA A 258 -2.19 10.37 -27.46
CA ALA A 258 -3.22 10.88 -26.55
C ALA A 258 -3.91 12.14 -27.08
N LEU A 259 -3.16 13.08 -27.68
CA LEU A 259 -3.73 14.28 -28.30
C LEU A 259 -4.66 13.93 -29.45
N ASN A 260 -4.28 12.98 -30.31
CA ASN A 260 -5.11 12.53 -31.41
C ASN A 260 -6.45 11.94 -30.92
N SER A 261 -6.42 11.13 -29.86
CA SER A 261 -7.66 10.61 -29.24
C SER A 261 -8.49 11.73 -28.61
N VAL A 262 -7.86 12.66 -27.89
CA VAL A 262 -8.57 13.79 -27.27
C VAL A 262 -9.29 14.64 -28.33
N ILE A 263 -8.61 15.02 -29.41
CA ILE A 263 -9.21 15.80 -30.51
C ILE A 263 -10.42 15.04 -31.11
N LYS A 264 -10.27 13.74 -31.39
CA LYS A 264 -11.39 12.93 -31.89
C LYS A 264 -12.58 12.90 -30.91
N SER A 265 -12.32 12.83 -29.61
CA SER A 265 -13.40 12.89 -28.61
C SER A 265 -14.09 14.26 -28.55
N GLU A 266 -13.33 15.35 -28.70
CA GLU A 266 -13.86 16.72 -28.75
C GLU A 266 -14.74 16.96 -29.99
N GLU A 267 -14.40 16.31 -31.13
CA GLU A 267 -15.21 16.34 -32.35
C GLU A 267 -16.57 15.64 -32.18
N ILE A 268 -16.63 14.57 -31.37
CA ILE A 268 -17.87 13.84 -31.08
C ILE A 268 -18.73 14.60 -30.07
N SER A 269 -18.10 15.13 -29.02
CA SER A 269 -18.80 15.86 -27.97
C SER A 269 -17.99 17.02 -27.44
N ASN A 270 -18.47 18.24 -27.71
CA ASN A 270 -17.87 19.47 -27.18
C ASN A 270 -18.22 19.71 -25.69
N SER A 271 -19.13 18.93 -25.10
CA SER A 271 -19.43 19.02 -23.67
C SER A 271 -18.44 18.24 -22.81
N ALA A 272 -17.86 17.16 -23.34
CA ALA A 272 -16.90 16.32 -22.63
C ALA A 272 -15.51 16.99 -22.58
N LYS A 273 -15.10 17.45 -21.39
CA LYS A 273 -13.85 18.20 -21.18
C LYS A 273 -12.83 17.45 -20.34
N SER A 274 -13.17 16.34 -19.69
CA SER A 274 -12.20 15.63 -18.84
C SER A 274 -11.01 15.04 -19.59
N PRO A 275 -11.13 14.49 -20.82
CA PRO A 275 -9.96 14.07 -21.59
C PRO A 275 -8.98 15.22 -21.80
N ARG A 276 -9.48 16.39 -22.19
CA ARG A 276 -8.66 17.59 -22.39
C ARG A 276 -8.01 18.09 -21.11
N LYS A 277 -8.75 18.14 -20.01
CA LYS A 277 -8.20 18.52 -18.69
C LYS A 277 -7.07 17.59 -18.25
N ALA A 278 -7.23 16.27 -18.44
CA ALA A 278 -6.19 15.30 -18.11
C ALA A 278 -4.94 15.48 -18.98
N TYR A 279 -5.14 15.74 -20.28
CA TYR A 279 -4.06 16.02 -21.21
C TYR A 279 -3.28 17.30 -20.85
N ASP A 280 -3.99 18.40 -20.58
CA ASP A 280 -3.36 19.67 -20.20
C ASP A 280 -2.63 19.58 -18.84
N MET A 281 -3.12 18.75 -17.91
CA MET A 281 -2.38 18.41 -16.68
C MET A 281 -1.09 17.66 -17.01
N GLY A 282 -1.14 16.69 -17.94
CA GLY A 282 0.04 15.95 -18.40
C GLY A 282 1.11 16.86 -19.01
N ILE A 283 0.71 17.86 -19.81
CA ILE A 283 1.64 18.87 -20.34
C ILE A 283 2.35 19.61 -19.20
N ARG A 284 1.60 20.09 -18.21
CA ARG A 284 2.18 20.83 -17.08
C ARG A 284 3.19 19.97 -16.31
N GLU A 285 2.87 18.71 -16.02
CA GLU A 285 3.80 17.82 -15.32
C GLU A 285 5.05 17.50 -16.15
N ALA A 286 4.92 17.37 -17.47
CA ALA A 286 6.06 17.20 -18.37
C ALA A 286 6.98 18.43 -18.36
N GLU A 287 6.41 19.64 -18.39
CA GLU A 287 7.14 20.91 -18.29
C GLU A 287 7.87 21.06 -16.94
N LEU A 288 7.28 20.55 -15.86
CA LEU A 288 7.90 20.51 -14.53
C LEU A 288 8.99 19.43 -14.40
N GLY A 289 9.13 18.53 -15.37
CA GLY A 289 10.12 17.46 -15.40
C GLY A 289 9.67 16.15 -14.75
N SER A 290 8.38 16.02 -14.39
CA SER A 290 7.79 14.79 -13.85
C SER A 290 7.29 13.88 -14.99
N LEU A 291 8.24 13.31 -15.75
CA LEU A 291 7.94 12.55 -16.97
C LEU A 291 6.99 11.36 -16.73
N ARG A 292 7.10 10.70 -15.58
CA ARG A 292 6.27 9.54 -15.25
C ARG A 292 4.84 9.91 -14.90
N GLU A 293 4.64 11.00 -14.16
CA GLU A 293 3.29 11.50 -13.86
C GLU A 293 2.63 12.01 -15.14
N ALA A 294 3.39 12.72 -15.99
CA ALA A 294 2.94 13.12 -17.32
C ALA A 294 2.48 11.92 -18.17
N GLU A 295 3.25 10.84 -18.21
CA GLU A 295 2.89 9.61 -18.93
C GLU A 295 1.54 9.06 -18.44
N THR A 296 1.36 8.95 -17.11
CA THR A 296 0.09 8.43 -16.55
C THR A 296 -1.10 9.32 -16.90
N LEU A 297 -0.91 10.64 -16.94
CA LEU A 297 -1.94 11.60 -17.31
C LEU A 297 -2.30 11.51 -18.79
N PHE A 298 -1.32 11.38 -19.69
CA PHE A 298 -1.57 11.17 -21.12
C PHE A 298 -2.30 9.86 -21.39
N ARG A 299 -1.90 8.76 -20.74
CA ARG A 299 -2.63 7.48 -20.84
C ARG A 299 -4.07 7.60 -20.32
N THR A 300 -4.27 8.28 -19.19
CA THR A 300 -5.61 8.51 -18.63
C THR A 300 -6.47 9.36 -19.57
N ALA A 301 -5.89 10.42 -20.16
CA ALA A 301 -6.58 11.25 -21.15
C ALA A 301 -7.01 10.43 -22.36
N LYS A 302 -6.13 9.56 -22.87
CA LYS A 302 -6.42 8.65 -23.98
C LYS A 302 -7.57 7.70 -23.64
N ILE A 303 -7.51 7.00 -22.50
CA ILE A 303 -8.56 6.06 -22.08
C ILE A 303 -9.93 6.75 -21.97
N LYS A 304 -9.97 7.96 -21.37
CA LYS A 304 -11.21 8.74 -21.28
C LYS A 304 -11.74 9.16 -22.65
N ALA A 305 -10.83 9.59 -23.54
CA ALA A 305 -11.19 9.95 -24.91
C ALA A 305 -11.72 8.73 -25.69
N GLU A 306 -11.08 7.57 -25.58
CA GLU A 306 -11.52 6.32 -26.22
C GLU A 306 -12.91 5.89 -25.75
N ASN A 307 -13.20 5.99 -24.45
CA ASN A 307 -14.54 5.70 -23.92
C ASN A 307 -15.63 6.58 -24.56
N ILE A 308 -15.34 7.87 -24.77
CA ILE A 308 -16.24 8.80 -25.46
C ILE A 308 -16.35 8.42 -26.94
N ILE A 309 -15.22 8.14 -27.61
CA ILE A 309 -15.20 7.79 -29.03
C ILE A 309 -16.05 6.55 -29.33
N GLU A 310 -15.92 5.53 -28.48
CA GLU A 310 -16.60 4.25 -28.68
C GLU A 310 -18.09 4.32 -28.33
N ASN A 311 -18.44 4.96 -27.21
CA ASN A 311 -19.75 4.75 -26.58
C ASN A 311 -20.66 5.99 -26.58
N TRP A 312 -20.16 7.20 -26.87
CA TRP A 312 -20.96 8.43 -26.70
C TRP A 312 -22.19 8.50 -27.60
N GLN A 313 -22.02 8.17 -28.89
CA GLN A 313 -23.13 8.23 -29.84
C GLN A 313 -24.19 7.17 -29.54
N GLU A 314 -23.76 5.97 -29.13
CA GLU A 314 -24.67 4.92 -28.69
C GLU A 314 -25.45 5.35 -27.45
N ALA A 315 -24.76 5.86 -26.42
CA ALA A 315 -25.39 6.38 -25.21
C ALA A 315 -26.44 7.45 -25.51
N TYR A 316 -26.09 8.42 -26.37
CA TYR A 316 -27.00 9.47 -26.79
C TYR A 316 -28.24 8.91 -27.52
N ASN A 317 -28.05 7.97 -28.44
CA ASN A 317 -29.16 7.34 -29.16
C ASN A 317 -30.06 6.52 -28.22
N THR A 318 -29.49 5.75 -27.28
CA THR A 318 -30.27 4.96 -26.32
C THR A 318 -31.07 5.85 -25.38
N ILE A 319 -30.50 6.98 -24.93
CA ILE A 319 -31.23 7.97 -24.13
C ILE A 319 -32.39 8.57 -24.92
N LEU A 320 -32.17 8.93 -26.20
CA LEU A 320 -33.23 9.45 -27.07
C LEU A 320 -34.37 8.43 -27.27
N GLU A 321 -34.04 7.16 -27.54
CA GLU A 321 -35.04 6.10 -27.66
C GLU A 321 -35.83 5.87 -26.37
N ALA A 322 -35.16 5.98 -25.22
CA ALA A 322 -35.82 5.91 -23.92
C ALA A 322 -36.74 7.11 -23.66
N GLU A 323 -36.29 8.32 -24.03
CA GLU A 323 -37.06 9.56 -23.89
C GLU A 323 -38.32 9.56 -24.77
N GLU A 324 -38.22 9.09 -26.02
CA GLU A 324 -39.37 8.93 -26.91
C GLU A 324 -40.43 8.00 -26.29
N LYS A 325 -40.01 6.85 -25.75
CA LYS A 325 -40.92 5.88 -25.10
C LYS A 325 -41.54 6.39 -23.81
N ILE A 326 -40.87 7.29 -23.09
CA ILE A 326 -41.39 7.88 -21.85
C ILE A 326 -42.43 8.96 -22.13
N SER A 327 -42.35 9.65 -23.27
CA SER A 327 -43.21 10.81 -23.59
C SER A 327 -44.72 10.51 -23.55
N ASP A 328 -45.11 9.25 -23.74
CA ASP A 328 -46.50 8.78 -23.69
C ASP A 328 -46.97 8.35 -22.28
N LEU A 329 -46.07 8.26 -21.30
CA LEU A 329 -46.38 7.76 -19.95
C LEU A 329 -46.71 8.92 -19.00
N SER A 330 -47.76 8.72 -18.19
CA SER A 330 -48.17 9.69 -17.16
C SER A 330 -48.59 8.98 -15.87
N GLY A 331 -48.45 9.68 -14.74
CA GLY A 331 -48.80 9.18 -13.40
C GLY A 331 -47.61 8.84 -12.50
N TYR A 332 -47.90 8.51 -11.24
CA TYR A 332 -46.90 8.33 -10.17
C TYR A 332 -45.84 7.25 -10.49
N SER A 333 -46.25 6.14 -11.08
CA SER A 333 -45.30 5.08 -11.44
C SER A 333 -44.42 5.44 -12.64
N ALA A 334 -44.83 6.41 -13.46
CA ALA A 334 -44.01 6.95 -14.54
C ALA A 334 -42.91 7.87 -14.01
N GLU A 335 -43.12 8.54 -12.88
CA GLU A 335 -42.12 9.42 -12.23
C GLU A 335 -40.84 8.65 -11.87
N SER A 336 -40.98 7.40 -11.40
CA SER A 336 -39.81 6.53 -11.14
C SER A 336 -39.02 6.23 -12.41
N ILE A 337 -39.67 6.11 -13.57
CA ILE A 337 -39.01 5.84 -14.85
C ILE A 337 -38.36 7.11 -15.40
N VAL A 338 -39.02 8.27 -15.24
CA VAL A 338 -38.44 9.59 -15.56
C VAL A 338 -37.18 9.84 -14.74
N SER A 339 -37.19 9.53 -13.43
CA SER A 339 -36.00 9.65 -12.59
C SER A 339 -34.85 8.74 -13.05
N MET A 340 -35.14 7.55 -13.58
CA MET A 340 -34.12 6.69 -14.21
C MET A 340 -33.55 7.31 -15.49
N LEU A 341 -34.40 7.94 -16.32
CA LEU A 341 -33.95 8.69 -17.50
C LEU A 341 -33.04 9.86 -17.10
N ASP A 342 -33.42 10.62 -16.07
CA ASP A 342 -32.61 11.73 -15.56
C ASP A 342 -31.25 11.22 -15.05
N SER A 343 -31.23 10.06 -14.38
CA SER A 343 -29.98 9.42 -13.94
C SER A 343 -29.09 9.00 -15.12
N ALA A 344 -29.68 8.52 -16.23
CA ALA A 344 -28.94 8.21 -17.45
C ALA A 344 -28.36 9.47 -18.12
N LYS A 345 -29.13 10.57 -18.13
CA LYS A 345 -28.66 11.89 -18.63
C LYS A 345 -27.53 12.44 -17.76
N GLU A 346 -27.65 12.37 -16.44
CA GLU A 346 -26.60 12.78 -15.50
C GLU A 346 -25.32 11.94 -15.67
N ALA A 347 -25.44 10.63 -15.89
CA ALA A 347 -24.30 9.77 -16.20
C ALA A 347 -23.56 10.24 -17.47
N LEU A 348 -24.30 10.57 -18.54
CA LEU A 348 -23.72 11.10 -19.77
C LEU A 348 -23.05 12.47 -19.56
N GLU A 349 -23.68 13.37 -18.78
CA GLU A 349 -23.11 14.67 -18.40
C GLU A 349 -21.83 14.53 -17.56
N SER A 350 -21.75 13.48 -16.74
CA SER A 350 -20.56 13.13 -15.97
C SER A 350 -19.45 12.46 -16.79
N GLU A 351 -19.65 12.33 -18.10
CA GLU A 351 -18.76 11.69 -19.07
C GLU A 351 -18.60 10.17 -18.86
N ASP A 352 -19.65 9.52 -18.37
CA ASP A 352 -19.77 8.06 -18.27
C ASP A 352 -20.80 7.51 -19.28
N PRO A 353 -20.45 7.40 -20.57
CA PRO A 353 -21.36 6.91 -21.60
C PRO A 353 -21.76 5.45 -21.40
N LEU A 354 -20.90 4.61 -20.84
CA LEU A 354 -21.22 3.20 -20.56
C LEU A 354 -22.26 3.07 -19.44
N GLY A 355 -22.11 3.84 -18.35
CA GLY A 355 -23.12 3.92 -17.31
C GLY A 355 -24.46 4.44 -17.84
N ALA A 356 -24.42 5.46 -18.69
CA ALA A 356 -25.61 6.00 -19.36
C ALA A 356 -26.34 4.95 -20.23
N ILE A 357 -25.60 4.17 -21.04
CA ILE A 357 -26.17 3.08 -21.84
C ILE A 357 -26.85 2.05 -20.93
N GLN A 358 -26.17 1.59 -19.88
CA GLN A 358 -26.71 0.55 -18.99
C GLN A 358 -28.01 0.96 -18.32
N ILE A 359 -28.12 2.23 -17.89
CA ILE A 359 -29.34 2.75 -17.28
C ILE A 359 -30.43 2.87 -18.35
N ALA A 360 -30.12 3.53 -19.48
CA ALA A 360 -31.10 3.81 -20.53
C ALA A 360 -31.63 2.54 -21.22
N SER A 361 -30.79 1.51 -21.41
CA SER A 361 -31.18 0.24 -22.03
C SER A 361 -32.20 -0.55 -21.21
N ASN A 362 -32.26 -0.33 -19.90
CA ASN A 362 -33.19 -1.03 -19.00
C ASN A 362 -34.57 -0.35 -18.96
N ILE A 363 -34.68 0.93 -19.33
CA ILE A 363 -35.93 1.70 -19.31
C ILE A 363 -37.07 0.99 -20.08
N PRO A 364 -36.88 0.47 -21.31
CA PRO A 364 -37.95 -0.24 -22.02
C PRO A 364 -38.54 -1.42 -21.23
N SER A 365 -37.72 -2.17 -20.50
CA SER A 365 -38.19 -3.30 -19.68
C SER A 365 -39.00 -2.85 -18.46
N HIS A 366 -38.65 -1.70 -17.88
CA HIS A 366 -39.42 -1.07 -16.80
C HIS A 366 -40.77 -0.54 -17.30
N ILE A 367 -40.81 0.01 -18.52
CA ILE A 367 -42.05 0.45 -19.17
C ILE A 367 -42.97 -0.74 -19.44
N GLU A 368 -42.44 -1.84 -19.96
CA GLU A 368 -43.22 -3.08 -20.19
C GLU A 368 -43.76 -3.67 -18.88
N SER A 369 -42.95 -3.64 -17.82
CA SER A 369 -43.39 -4.07 -16.49
C SER A 369 -44.51 -3.19 -15.94
N LEU A 370 -44.41 -1.87 -16.18
CA LEU A 370 -45.43 -0.90 -15.76
C LEU A 370 -46.75 -1.08 -16.51
N SER A 371 -46.70 -1.27 -17.83
CA SER A 371 -47.91 -1.51 -18.63
C SER A 371 -48.57 -2.84 -18.28
N GLY A 372 -47.77 -3.87 -17.97
CA GLY A 372 -48.29 -5.13 -17.42
C GLY A 372 -49.02 -4.93 -16.08
N LEU A 373 -48.43 -4.15 -15.16
CA LEU A 373 -49.05 -3.79 -13.88
C LEU A 373 -50.33 -2.98 -14.05
N GLU A 374 -50.37 -2.06 -15.01
CA GLU A 374 -51.58 -1.31 -15.36
C GLU A 374 -52.70 -2.29 -15.74
N VAL A 375 -52.47 -3.17 -16.72
CA VAL A 375 -53.46 -4.16 -17.19
C VAL A 375 -53.95 -5.06 -16.05
N GLU A 376 -53.04 -5.55 -15.22
CA GLU A 376 -53.39 -6.36 -14.05
C GLU A 376 -54.23 -5.57 -13.04
N SER A 377 -53.85 -4.32 -12.78
CA SER A 377 -54.58 -3.44 -11.87
C SER A 377 -55.97 -3.11 -12.40
N THR A 378 -56.13 -2.87 -13.70
CA THR A 378 -57.45 -2.62 -14.32
C THR A 378 -58.35 -3.82 -14.12
N LYS A 379 -57.82 -5.03 -14.37
CA LYS A 379 -58.56 -6.27 -14.18
C LYS A 379 -58.95 -6.52 -12.73
N SER A 380 -58.02 -6.38 -11.78
CA SER A 380 -58.32 -6.54 -10.36
C SER A 380 -59.34 -5.51 -9.88
N LEU A 381 -59.28 -4.26 -10.36
CA LEU A 381 -60.26 -3.22 -10.02
C LEU A 381 -61.66 -3.58 -10.55
N GLU A 382 -61.77 -4.01 -11.80
CA GLU A 382 -63.05 -4.45 -12.37
C GLU A 382 -63.63 -5.66 -11.63
N ASP A 383 -62.79 -6.63 -11.29
CA ASP A 383 -63.21 -7.84 -10.59
C ASP A 383 -63.64 -7.55 -9.14
N ALA A 384 -62.95 -6.61 -8.46
CA ALA A 384 -63.37 -6.10 -7.15
C ALA A 384 -64.72 -5.38 -7.22
N GLU A 385 -64.95 -4.54 -8.24
CA GLU A 385 -66.24 -3.88 -8.44
C GLU A 385 -67.36 -4.88 -8.71
N LYS A 386 -67.11 -5.93 -9.51
CA LYS A 386 -68.08 -7.01 -9.76
C LYS A 386 -68.38 -7.79 -8.48
N ALA A 387 -67.36 -8.12 -7.68
CA ALA A 387 -67.51 -8.83 -6.42
C ALA A 387 -68.36 -8.04 -5.42
N VAL A 388 -68.12 -6.73 -5.28
CA VAL A 388 -68.95 -5.87 -4.39
C VAL A 388 -70.37 -5.72 -4.92
N LYS A 389 -70.57 -5.58 -6.24
CA LYS A 389 -71.91 -5.55 -6.86
C LYS A 389 -72.71 -6.84 -6.64
N SER A 390 -72.06 -8.00 -6.57
CA SER A 390 -72.74 -9.27 -6.30
C SER A 390 -73.31 -9.40 -4.88
N LEU A 391 -73.03 -8.47 -3.98
CA LEU A 391 -73.61 -8.44 -2.63
C LEU A 391 -75.05 -7.84 -2.57
N GLU A 392 -75.71 -7.63 -3.71
CA GLU A 392 -77.14 -7.30 -3.88
C GLU A 392 -77.73 -6.21 -2.94
N GLY A 393 -76.92 -5.25 -2.49
CA GLY A 393 -77.37 -4.12 -1.66
C GLY A 393 -77.03 -4.22 -0.17
N GLU A 394 -76.42 -5.31 0.28
CA GLU A 394 -75.85 -5.47 1.64
C GLU A 394 -74.36 -5.07 1.68
N ALA A 395 -73.87 -4.38 0.65
CA ALA A 395 -72.48 -3.95 0.57
C ALA A 395 -72.17 -2.96 1.71
N SER A 396 -71.25 -3.35 2.59
CA SER A 396 -70.75 -2.48 3.66
C SER A 396 -70.19 -1.17 3.07
N PRO A 397 -70.47 0.00 3.69
CA PRO A 397 -69.93 1.29 3.24
C PRO A 397 -68.40 1.28 3.16
N ARG A 398 -67.74 0.43 3.96
CA ARG A 398 -66.29 0.17 3.90
C ARG A 398 -65.83 -0.27 2.51
N TYR A 399 -66.56 -1.16 1.84
CA TYR A 399 -66.17 -1.65 0.51
C TYR A 399 -66.28 -0.58 -0.57
N LEU A 400 -67.29 0.30 -0.47
CA LEU A 400 -67.44 1.43 -1.39
C LEU A 400 -66.31 2.45 -1.23
N GLU A 401 -65.90 2.74 0.01
CA GLU A 401 -64.75 3.60 0.30
C GLU A 401 -63.44 2.98 -0.21
N MET A 402 -63.23 1.67 -0.01
CA MET A 402 -62.06 0.97 -0.54
C MET A 402 -62.01 0.97 -2.07
N ILE A 403 -63.14 0.80 -2.76
CA ILE A 403 -63.20 0.93 -4.23
C ILE A 403 -62.85 2.36 -4.66
N ALA A 404 -63.36 3.38 -3.97
CA ALA A 404 -63.04 4.77 -4.26
C ALA A 404 -61.53 5.05 -4.09
N ASN A 405 -60.93 4.57 -3.00
CA ASN A 405 -59.49 4.68 -2.75
C ASN A 405 -58.67 3.95 -3.82
N SER A 406 -59.10 2.75 -4.23
CA SER A 406 -58.46 1.99 -5.30
C SER A 406 -58.51 2.73 -6.64
N ARG A 407 -59.65 3.35 -6.98
CA ARG A 407 -59.83 4.14 -8.20
C ARG A 407 -59.01 5.43 -8.17
N ASN A 408 -58.91 6.10 -7.03
CA ASN A 408 -58.04 7.27 -6.88
C ASN A 408 -56.57 6.87 -7.11
N ALA A 409 -56.10 5.79 -6.48
CA ALA A 409 -54.75 5.27 -6.69
C ALA A 409 -54.50 4.89 -8.17
N TYR A 410 -55.49 4.31 -8.85
CA TYR A 410 -55.42 4.02 -10.28
C TYR A 410 -55.26 5.29 -11.13
N ASN A 411 -56.11 6.29 -10.88
CA ASN A 411 -56.09 7.56 -11.63
C ASN A 411 -54.82 8.38 -11.38
N GLU A 412 -54.21 8.23 -10.21
CA GLU A 412 -52.91 8.81 -9.88
C GLU A 412 -51.74 8.04 -10.53
N GLY A 413 -52.00 6.91 -11.19
CA GLY A 413 -50.98 6.07 -11.83
C GLY A 413 -50.21 5.19 -10.84
N ASN A 414 -50.77 4.91 -9.66
CA ASN A 414 -50.23 3.97 -8.67
C ASN A 414 -50.93 2.61 -8.79
N PHE A 415 -50.60 1.88 -9.86
CA PHE A 415 -51.22 0.60 -10.21
C PHE A 415 -50.95 -0.50 -9.16
N SER A 416 -49.79 -0.49 -8.52
CA SER A 416 -49.46 -1.46 -7.46
C SER A 416 -50.40 -1.30 -6.25
N LEU A 417 -50.61 -0.07 -5.79
CA LEU A 417 -51.53 0.22 -4.70
C LEU A 417 -52.98 -0.09 -5.06
N SER A 418 -53.41 0.31 -6.27
CA SER A 418 -54.76 0.03 -6.75
C SER A 418 -55.05 -1.48 -6.85
N LYS A 419 -54.13 -2.25 -7.44
CA LYS A 419 -54.22 -3.72 -7.48
C LYS A 419 -54.29 -4.32 -6.07
N GLY A 420 -53.40 -3.90 -5.17
CA GLY A 420 -53.36 -4.41 -3.79
C GLY A 420 -54.65 -4.16 -3.00
N ILE A 421 -55.23 -2.96 -3.12
CA ILE A 421 -56.54 -2.64 -2.51
C ILE A 421 -57.63 -3.51 -3.14
N SER A 422 -57.64 -3.65 -4.46
CA SER A 422 -58.65 -4.41 -5.20
C SER A 422 -58.62 -5.91 -4.86
N ASP A 423 -57.43 -6.53 -4.82
CA ASP A 423 -57.26 -7.93 -4.45
C ASP A 423 -57.69 -8.18 -2.99
N SER A 424 -57.43 -7.23 -2.08
CA SER A 424 -57.93 -7.29 -0.70
C SER A 424 -59.45 -7.25 -0.64
N ILE A 425 -60.11 -6.42 -1.45
CA ILE A 425 -61.59 -6.39 -1.53
C ILE A 425 -62.11 -7.75 -2.01
N ILE A 426 -61.55 -8.29 -3.10
CA ILE A 426 -61.97 -9.58 -3.65
C ILE A 426 -61.87 -10.68 -2.58
N ARG A 427 -60.77 -10.73 -1.84
CA ARG A 427 -60.56 -11.71 -0.78
C ARG A 427 -61.58 -11.55 0.36
N ASP A 428 -61.72 -10.32 0.88
CA ASP A 428 -62.60 -10.04 2.01
C ASP A 428 -64.08 -10.32 1.65
N VAL A 429 -64.51 -9.98 0.43
CA VAL A 429 -65.86 -10.28 -0.08
C VAL A 429 -66.08 -11.78 -0.19
N ARG A 430 -65.11 -12.53 -0.73
CA ARG A 430 -65.21 -13.98 -0.86
C ARG A 430 -65.30 -14.67 0.51
N GLU A 431 -64.45 -14.29 1.46
CA GLU A 431 -64.44 -14.83 2.82
C GLU A 431 -65.76 -14.52 3.55
N SER A 432 -66.30 -13.32 3.35
CA SER A 432 -67.60 -12.89 3.87
C SER A 432 -68.74 -13.77 3.30
N LEU A 433 -68.73 -14.04 1.99
CA LEU A 433 -69.72 -14.90 1.33
C LEU A 433 -69.61 -16.38 1.74
N GLU A 434 -68.40 -16.91 1.87
CA GLU A 434 -68.16 -18.27 2.36
C GLU A 434 -68.69 -18.41 3.80
N SER A 435 -68.38 -17.45 4.68
CA SER A 435 -68.88 -17.37 6.06
C SER A 435 -70.41 -17.36 6.11
N SER A 436 -71.05 -16.52 5.27
CA SER A 436 -72.50 -16.42 5.15
C SER A 436 -73.14 -17.74 4.70
N ASN A 437 -72.58 -18.37 3.68
CA ASN A 437 -73.09 -19.64 3.14
C ASN A 437 -72.99 -20.78 4.16
N GLU A 438 -71.89 -20.86 4.91
CA GLU A 438 -71.72 -21.87 5.97
C GLU A 438 -72.72 -21.67 7.11
N VAL A 439 -72.91 -20.42 7.56
CA VAL A 439 -73.90 -20.09 8.59
C VAL A 439 -75.32 -20.35 8.11
N THR A 440 -75.66 -19.94 6.89
CA THR A 440 -76.96 -20.25 6.25
C THR A 440 -77.20 -21.76 6.21
N ARG A 441 -76.20 -22.55 5.79
CA ARG A 441 -76.31 -24.00 5.72
C ARG A 441 -76.55 -24.62 7.09
N ALA A 442 -75.85 -24.15 8.12
CA ALA A 442 -76.05 -24.61 9.49
C ALA A 442 -77.43 -24.22 10.04
N LEU A 443 -77.87 -22.98 9.81
CA LEU A 443 -79.21 -22.51 10.20
C LEU A 443 -80.33 -23.30 9.50
N ARG A 444 -80.17 -23.68 8.23
CA ARG A 444 -81.12 -24.58 7.53
C ARG A 444 -81.20 -25.96 8.18
N GLN A 445 -80.09 -26.46 8.71
CA GLN A 445 -80.00 -27.75 9.41
C GLN A 445 -80.18 -27.63 10.91
N ARG A 446 -80.66 -26.47 11.40
CA ARG A 446 -80.77 -26.15 12.82
C ARG A 446 -81.48 -27.24 13.63
N LYS A 447 -82.62 -27.76 13.17
CA LYS A 447 -83.34 -28.84 13.88
C LYS A 447 -82.50 -30.11 14.10
N LYS A 448 -81.63 -30.44 13.15
CA LYS A 448 -80.72 -31.60 13.25
C LYS A 448 -79.58 -31.31 14.22
N LEU A 449 -79.04 -30.09 14.22
CA LEU A 449 -78.06 -29.63 15.21
C LEU A 449 -78.68 -29.62 16.62
N GLU A 450 -79.87 -29.04 16.79
CA GLU A 450 -80.65 -28.99 18.04
C GLU A 450 -80.84 -30.38 18.66
N SER A 451 -81.12 -31.41 17.87
CA SER A 451 -81.32 -32.78 18.38
C SER A 451 -80.08 -33.44 18.99
N ARG A 452 -78.88 -32.90 18.73
CA ARG A 452 -77.60 -33.44 19.22
C ARG A 452 -77.17 -32.81 20.54
N PHE A 453 -77.72 -31.64 20.88
CA PHE A 453 -77.38 -30.95 22.12
C PHE A 453 -78.07 -31.57 23.34
N PRO A 454 -77.46 -31.47 24.54
CA PRO A 454 -78.10 -31.85 25.79
C PRO A 454 -79.32 -30.96 26.11
N LYS A 455 -80.23 -31.46 26.96
CA LYS A 455 -81.41 -30.69 27.39
C LYS A 455 -81.05 -29.46 28.22
N SER A 456 -79.90 -29.46 28.88
CA SER A 456 -79.38 -28.35 29.71
C SER A 456 -78.18 -27.67 29.03
N GLY A 457 -78.11 -26.34 29.08
CA GLY A 457 -76.99 -25.54 28.57
C GLY A 457 -77.44 -24.17 28.05
N ASN A 458 -76.49 -23.32 27.65
CA ASN A 458 -76.74 -22.01 27.04
C ASN A 458 -76.71 -22.05 25.49
N TRP A 459 -76.72 -23.24 24.90
CA TRP A 459 -76.59 -23.42 23.46
C TRP A 459 -77.78 -22.86 22.68
N GLN A 460 -79.00 -22.82 23.27
CA GLN A 460 -80.16 -22.19 22.62
C GLN A 460 -79.98 -20.68 22.44
N GLU A 461 -79.45 -20.00 23.46
CA GLU A 461 -79.19 -18.56 23.43
C GLU A 461 -78.14 -18.23 22.37
N ARG A 462 -77.05 -19.01 22.32
CA ARG A 462 -76.00 -18.87 21.31
C ARG A 462 -76.50 -19.15 19.89
N MET A 463 -77.38 -20.15 19.71
CA MET A 463 -77.97 -20.43 18.39
C MET A 463 -78.88 -19.29 17.91
N ASN A 464 -79.59 -18.63 18.82
CA ASN A 464 -80.38 -17.44 18.50
C ASN A 464 -79.49 -16.23 18.20
N LEU A 465 -78.40 -16.05 18.92
CA LEU A 465 -77.39 -15.02 18.64
C LEU A 465 -76.80 -15.20 17.24
N ILE A 466 -76.42 -16.42 16.85
CA ILE A 466 -75.93 -16.71 15.49
C ILE A 466 -76.95 -16.31 14.42
N ALA A 467 -78.24 -16.59 14.64
CA ALA A 467 -79.30 -16.18 13.72
C ALA A 467 -79.45 -14.65 13.63
N GLN A 468 -79.40 -13.95 14.77
CA GLN A 468 -79.45 -12.48 14.81
C GLN A 468 -78.25 -11.84 14.10
N LEU A 469 -77.04 -12.33 14.36
CA LEU A 469 -75.81 -11.85 13.73
C LEU A 469 -75.88 -12.05 12.21
N HIS A 470 -76.35 -13.22 11.76
CA HIS A 470 -76.57 -13.51 10.34
C HIS A 470 -77.61 -12.59 9.69
N GLU A 471 -78.75 -12.33 10.35
CA GLU A 471 -79.79 -11.40 9.87
C GLU A 471 -79.31 -9.94 9.83
N SER A 472 -78.37 -9.56 10.69
CA SER A 472 -77.74 -8.23 10.69
C SER A 472 -76.56 -8.07 9.72
N SER A 473 -76.34 -9.06 8.84
CA SER A 473 -75.21 -9.14 7.89
C SER A 473 -73.82 -9.13 8.53
N GLN A 474 -73.72 -9.47 9.83
CA GLN A 474 -72.45 -9.65 10.56
C GLN A 474 -71.94 -11.10 10.41
N TRP A 475 -71.64 -11.48 9.16
CA TRP A 475 -71.39 -12.88 8.81
C TRP A 475 -70.11 -13.48 9.41
N SER A 476 -69.06 -12.68 9.61
CA SER A 476 -67.82 -13.13 10.26
C SER A 476 -68.07 -13.55 11.70
N ASP A 477 -68.84 -12.75 12.43
CA ASP A 477 -69.11 -12.96 13.85
C ASP A 477 -70.08 -14.12 14.03
N ALA A 478 -71.10 -14.21 13.16
CA ALA A 478 -72.01 -15.36 13.11
C ALA A 478 -71.26 -16.68 12.81
N HIS A 479 -70.31 -16.66 11.88
CA HIS A 479 -69.51 -17.84 11.53
C HIS A 479 -68.58 -18.25 12.68
N SER A 480 -67.92 -17.30 13.32
CA SER A 480 -67.06 -17.54 14.50
C SER A 480 -67.84 -18.18 15.65
N GLU A 481 -69.01 -17.62 16.01
CA GLU A 481 -69.87 -18.17 17.06
C GLU A 481 -70.40 -19.56 16.71
N LEU A 482 -70.77 -19.80 15.44
CA LEU A 482 -71.20 -21.12 14.98
C LEU A 482 -70.07 -22.16 15.08
N LYS A 483 -68.85 -21.79 14.69
CA LYS A 483 -67.68 -22.68 14.76
C LYS A 483 -67.34 -23.02 16.21
N SER A 484 -67.39 -22.03 17.11
CA SER A 484 -67.22 -22.27 18.54
C SER A 484 -68.32 -23.20 19.08
N LEU A 485 -69.59 -22.92 18.80
CA LEU A 485 -70.72 -23.72 19.28
C LEU A 485 -70.67 -25.18 18.79
N THR A 486 -70.26 -25.40 17.53
CA THR A 486 -70.13 -26.74 16.96
C THR A 486 -68.91 -27.50 17.52
N SER A 487 -67.82 -26.80 17.84
CA SER A 487 -66.67 -27.36 18.56
C SER A 487 -67.05 -27.78 19.99
N ASP A 488 -67.84 -26.99 20.69
CA ASP A 488 -68.33 -27.33 22.03
C ASP A 488 -69.25 -28.56 21.97
N LEU A 489 -70.09 -28.67 20.93
CA LEU A 489 -70.94 -29.83 20.70
C LEU A 489 -70.12 -31.11 20.46
N SER A 490 -69.07 -31.06 19.64
CA SER A 490 -68.25 -32.25 19.37
C SER A 490 -67.47 -32.69 20.60
N ALA A 491 -66.97 -31.75 21.41
CA ALA A 491 -66.35 -32.06 22.70
C ALA A 491 -67.35 -32.76 23.63
N PHE A 492 -68.56 -32.23 23.74
CA PHE A 492 -69.63 -32.85 24.53
C PHE A 492 -70.01 -34.26 24.05
N GLU A 493 -70.14 -34.47 22.73
CA GLU A 493 -70.44 -35.80 22.17
C GLU A 493 -69.34 -36.82 22.47
N SER A 494 -68.07 -36.40 22.44
CA SER A 494 -66.92 -37.24 22.82
C SER A 494 -67.02 -37.63 24.30
N GLU A 495 -67.17 -36.66 25.20
CA GLU A 495 -67.30 -36.93 26.64
C GLU A 495 -68.50 -37.83 26.94
N LEU A 496 -69.60 -37.67 26.21
CA LEU A 496 -70.80 -38.48 26.36
C LEU A 496 -70.58 -39.92 25.88
N SER A 497 -69.80 -40.11 24.82
CA SER A 497 -69.37 -41.44 24.35
C SER A 497 -68.50 -42.12 25.41
N ASP A 498 -67.49 -41.42 25.93
CA ASP A 498 -66.58 -41.95 26.97
C ASP A 498 -67.36 -42.35 28.23
N ALA A 499 -68.30 -41.51 28.67
CA ALA A 499 -69.15 -41.81 29.82
C ALA A 499 -70.11 -42.99 29.58
N ARG A 500 -70.54 -43.23 28.33
CA ARG A 500 -71.31 -44.43 27.96
C ARG A 500 -70.46 -45.69 28.03
N GLU A 501 -69.23 -45.65 27.51
CA GLU A 501 -68.32 -46.80 27.60
C GLU A 501 -68.03 -47.17 29.06
N LEU A 502 -67.82 -46.17 29.93
CA LEU A 502 -67.66 -46.38 31.37
C LEU A 502 -68.92 -46.96 32.02
N MET A 503 -70.11 -46.51 31.62
CA MET A 503 -71.38 -47.05 32.10
C MET A 503 -71.53 -48.54 31.72
N ASP A 504 -71.26 -48.88 30.46
CA ASP A 504 -71.36 -50.24 29.96
C ASP A 504 -70.36 -51.16 30.67
N PHE A 505 -69.15 -50.67 30.93
CA PHE A 505 -68.16 -51.37 31.74
C PHE A 505 -68.68 -51.65 33.17
N VAL A 506 -69.16 -50.62 33.89
CA VAL A 506 -69.67 -50.76 35.25
C VAL A 506 -70.89 -51.69 35.30
N ASN A 507 -71.77 -51.63 34.31
CA ASN A 507 -72.91 -52.54 34.18
C ASN A 507 -72.48 -54.00 33.97
N SER A 508 -71.46 -54.24 33.13
CA SER A 508 -70.91 -55.59 32.92
C SER A 508 -70.25 -56.15 34.19
N GLU A 509 -69.49 -55.31 34.91
CA GLU A 509 -68.84 -55.69 36.16
C GLU A 509 -69.86 -55.97 37.27
N TRP A 510 -70.95 -55.20 37.32
CA TRP A 510 -72.07 -55.44 38.22
C TRP A 510 -72.76 -56.78 37.95
N GLU A 511 -73.01 -57.10 36.68
CA GLU A 511 -73.60 -58.39 36.30
C GLU A 511 -72.71 -59.57 36.69
N GLY A 512 -71.39 -59.43 36.49
CA GLY A 512 -70.41 -60.42 36.94
C GLY A 512 -70.38 -60.56 38.46
N LEU A 513 -70.40 -59.45 39.19
CA LEU A 513 -70.35 -59.42 40.66
C LEU A 513 -71.62 -60.03 41.28
N THR A 514 -72.79 -59.69 40.75
CA THR A 514 -74.08 -60.22 41.21
C THR A 514 -74.16 -61.74 41.09
N LYS A 515 -73.72 -62.32 39.97
CA LYS A 515 -73.61 -63.78 39.80
C LYS A 515 -72.74 -64.44 40.90
N ARG A 516 -71.62 -63.81 41.30
CA ARG A 516 -70.75 -64.31 42.38
C ARG A 516 -71.36 -64.12 43.77
N MET A 517 -72.10 -63.04 43.99
CA MET A 517 -72.85 -62.81 45.24
C MET A 517 -73.98 -63.83 45.43
N ASP A 518 -74.70 -64.14 44.36
CA ASP A 518 -75.81 -65.09 44.40
C ASP A 518 -75.31 -66.53 44.69
N SER A 519 -74.16 -66.93 44.16
CA SER A 519 -73.56 -68.25 44.45
C SER A 519 -73.06 -68.42 45.88
N ARG A 520 -72.70 -67.32 46.56
CA ARG A 520 -72.31 -67.29 47.99
C ARG A 520 -73.46 -67.00 48.96
N GLY A 521 -74.69 -66.88 48.46
CA GLY A 521 -75.90 -66.70 49.27
C GLY A 521 -76.16 -65.27 49.76
N ILE A 522 -75.46 -64.26 49.21
CA ILE A 522 -75.72 -62.84 49.50
C ILE A 522 -76.92 -62.38 48.67
N ARG A 523 -78.13 -62.48 49.25
CA ARG A 523 -79.39 -62.15 48.58
C ARG A 523 -79.62 -60.64 48.39
N GLY A 524 -80.61 -60.31 47.56
CA GLY A 524 -80.98 -58.94 47.15
C GLY A 524 -81.29 -57.94 48.27
N ASP A 525 -81.61 -58.41 49.48
CA ASP A 525 -81.94 -57.55 50.63
C ASP A 525 -80.70 -56.96 51.34
N ASN A 526 -79.49 -57.23 50.84
CA ASN A 526 -78.28 -56.61 51.37
C ASN A 526 -78.28 -55.08 51.08
N PRO A 527 -78.12 -54.20 52.10
CA PRO A 527 -78.20 -52.75 51.93
C PRO A 527 -77.13 -52.17 51.00
N ASP A 528 -75.95 -52.79 50.93
CA ASP A 528 -74.85 -52.35 50.06
C ASP A 528 -75.15 -52.69 48.59
N ARG A 529 -75.76 -53.86 48.34
CA ARG A 529 -76.21 -54.28 47.00
C ARG A 529 -77.32 -53.37 46.47
N ALA A 530 -78.29 -53.03 47.30
CA ALA A 530 -79.36 -52.09 46.94
C ALA A 530 -78.83 -50.66 46.71
N SER A 531 -77.85 -50.22 47.49
CA SER A 531 -77.23 -48.89 47.33
C SER A 531 -76.41 -48.79 46.05
N CYS A 532 -75.65 -49.84 45.70
CA CYS A 532 -74.91 -49.90 44.44
C CYS A 532 -75.85 -49.83 43.23
N LEU A 533 -76.93 -50.63 43.22
CA LEU A 533 -77.96 -50.57 42.17
C LEU A 533 -78.60 -49.19 42.03
N ARG A 534 -78.88 -48.51 43.14
CA ARG A 534 -79.42 -47.14 43.11
C ARG A 534 -78.43 -46.15 42.50
N SER A 535 -77.14 -46.29 42.78
CA SER A 535 -76.08 -45.43 42.21
C SER A 535 -75.91 -45.65 40.71
N ILE A 536 -75.93 -46.91 40.24
CA ILE A 536 -75.93 -47.24 38.82
C ILE A 536 -77.17 -46.66 38.12
N ALA A 537 -78.37 -46.89 38.66
CA ALA A 537 -79.60 -46.34 38.09
C ALA A 537 -79.62 -44.80 38.09
N LYS A 538 -78.99 -44.16 39.09
CA LYS A 538 -78.81 -42.70 39.13
C LYS A 538 -77.82 -42.24 38.06
N ALA A 539 -76.75 -42.99 37.84
CA ALA A 539 -75.78 -42.72 36.79
C ALA A 539 -76.42 -42.85 35.40
N GLU A 540 -77.19 -43.91 35.14
CA GLU A 540 -77.93 -44.13 33.88
C GLU A 540 -78.90 -42.98 33.58
N ARG A 541 -79.67 -42.53 34.59
CA ARG A 541 -80.55 -41.35 34.42
C ARG A 541 -79.77 -40.08 34.12
N SER A 542 -78.66 -39.87 34.81
CA SER A 542 -77.81 -38.68 34.62
C SER A 542 -77.19 -38.67 33.22
N LEU A 543 -76.76 -39.84 32.72
CA LEU A 543 -76.25 -40.02 31.35
C LEU A 543 -77.36 -39.78 30.31
N ALA A 544 -78.57 -40.30 30.53
CA ALA A 544 -79.72 -40.10 29.65
C ALA A 544 -80.17 -38.63 29.58
N GLU A 545 -79.94 -37.87 30.65
CA GLU A 545 -80.19 -36.42 30.70
C GLU A 545 -79.04 -35.56 30.16
N GLY A 546 -77.90 -36.17 29.79
CA GLY A 546 -76.72 -35.47 29.30
C GLY A 546 -75.89 -34.79 30.40
N ARG A 547 -76.12 -35.13 31.68
CA ARG A 547 -75.36 -34.62 32.83
C ARG A 547 -74.15 -35.52 33.10
N ILE A 548 -73.13 -35.39 32.25
CA ILE A 548 -71.94 -36.25 32.24
C ILE A 548 -71.22 -36.25 33.60
N GLN A 549 -71.00 -35.08 34.19
CA GLN A 549 -70.32 -34.97 35.49
C GLN A 549 -71.09 -35.64 36.63
N ASP A 550 -72.42 -35.55 36.63
CA ASP A 550 -73.27 -36.23 37.62
C ASP A 550 -73.31 -37.75 37.39
N CYS A 551 -73.24 -38.17 36.12
CA CYS A 551 -73.07 -39.57 35.74
C CYS A 551 -71.75 -40.13 36.26
N LEU A 552 -70.62 -39.51 35.93
CA LEU A 552 -69.28 -39.95 36.35
C LEU A 552 -69.15 -40.02 37.88
N LYS A 553 -69.69 -39.03 38.60
CA LYS A 553 -69.75 -39.07 40.08
C LYS A 553 -70.55 -40.26 40.59
N SER A 554 -71.70 -40.54 39.98
CA SER A 554 -72.57 -41.65 40.39
C SER A 554 -71.95 -43.02 40.03
N LEU A 555 -71.23 -43.11 38.90
CA LEU A 555 -70.42 -44.26 38.52
C LEU A 555 -69.28 -44.50 39.50
N GLY A 556 -68.53 -43.47 39.89
CA GLY A 556 -67.47 -43.59 40.90
C GLY A 556 -67.99 -44.06 42.27
N VAL A 557 -69.18 -43.60 42.68
CA VAL A 557 -69.86 -44.13 43.88
C VAL A 557 -70.25 -45.59 43.68
N ALA A 558 -70.81 -45.96 42.53
CA ALA A 558 -71.15 -47.35 42.24
C ALA A 558 -69.92 -48.27 42.29
N ASP A 559 -68.81 -47.89 41.65
CA ASP A 559 -67.56 -48.64 41.64
C ASP A 559 -66.99 -48.84 43.05
N SER A 560 -66.96 -47.77 43.87
CA SER A 560 -66.53 -47.89 45.27
C SER A 560 -67.38 -48.88 46.08
N LEU A 561 -68.70 -48.90 45.85
CA LEU A 561 -69.60 -49.86 46.49
C LEU A 561 -69.39 -51.28 45.96
N MET A 562 -69.12 -51.44 44.65
CA MET A 562 -68.75 -52.74 44.07
C MET A 562 -67.47 -53.29 44.68
N GLU A 563 -66.44 -52.47 44.88
CA GLU A 563 -65.19 -52.88 45.53
C GLU A 563 -65.42 -53.29 46.99
N THR A 564 -66.25 -52.57 47.75
CA THR A 564 -66.60 -53.02 49.12
C THR A 564 -67.34 -54.36 49.13
N LEU A 565 -68.19 -54.63 48.13
CA LEU A 565 -68.88 -55.90 47.96
C LEU A 565 -67.92 -57.02 47.53
N ARG A 566 -66.92 -56.72 46.69
CA ARG A 566 -65.82 -57.64 46.34
C ARG A 566 -65.00 -58.04 47.55
N GLY A 567 -64.68 -57.09 48.44
CA GLY A 567 -63.95 -57.39 49.67
C GLY A 567 -64.71 -58.31 50.65
N LYS A 568 -66.04 -58.40 50.53
CA LYS A 568 -66.90 -59.27 51.34
C LYS A 568 -67.15 -60.65 50.71
N LEU A 569 -66.74 -60.83 49.45
CA LEU A 569 -66.83 -62.06 48.68
C LEU A 569 -65.58 -62.91 48.93
#